data_AF-A0A7C6DSF3-F1
#
_entry.id   AF-A0A7C6DSF3-F1
#
_cell.length_a   1.000
_cell.length_b   1.000
_cell.length_c   1.000
_cell.angle_alpha   90.00
_cell.angle_beta   90.00
_cell.angle_gamma   90.00
#
_symmetry.space_group_name_H-M   'P 1'
#
loop_
_entity.id
_entity.type
_entity.pdbx_description
1 polymer ?
#
loop_
_entity_poly.entity_id
_entity_poly.type
_entity_poly.pdbx_seq_one_letter_code
_entity_poly.pdbx_strand_id
1 'polypeptide(L)'
;MVHDFHSHTFHSDGVLSPVELIRRAVTRGYKTIALTDHVGIGNCEDVVRQVARDCEHCNRYWDILAVPGVEITHVPARAIAEVAREARAAGARIVGVHGETLVEPVEPGTNLAAVKCRDVDFLAHPGILSEEEARLAAQNGVFIEVSARKGHCLGNGRTVVLARQYGFRLLLNSDAHEPGDLLTAEFQRQVAIGAGLREEELAAVLEENPLQLIGRLRLGAGQLA
;
A
#
# COMPACT_ATOMS: atom_id res chain seq x y z
N MET A 1 -7.65 5.76 14.52
CA MET A 1 -6.70 6.57 13.72
C MET A 1 -6.62 5.93 12.34
N VAL A 2 -6.31 6.68 11.29
CA VAL A 2 -6.20 6.09 9.93
C VAL A 2 -4.73 6.03 9.52
N HIS A 3 -4.30 4.83 9.12
CA HIS A 3 -3.06 4.59 8.40
C HIS A 3 -3.44 4.04 7.03
N ASP A 4 -2.85 4.61 5.98
CA ASP A 4 -3.16 4.28 4.61
C ASP A 4 -1.86 4.27 3.81
N PHE A 5 -1.55 3.15 3.17
CA PHE A 5 -0.27 2.93 2.51
C PHE A 5 -0.40 2.78 0.99
N HIS A 6 -1.59 3.04 0.44
CA HIS A 6 -1.86 2.91 -0.99
C HIS A 6 -2.75 4.07 -1.45
N SER A 7 -2.15 5.07 -2.10
CA SER A 7 -2.86 6.22 -2.66
C SER A 7 -2.06 6.90 -3.78
N HIS A 8 -2.76 7.56 -4.70
CA HIS A 8 -2.24 8.01 -5.99
C HIS A 8 -2.40 9.52 -6.16
N THR A 9 -1.45 10.13 -6.84
CA THR A 9 -1.40 11.55 -7.17
C THR A 9 -1.42 11.74 -8.69
N PHE A 10 -1.34 12.98 -9.17
CA PHE A 10 -1.22 13.25 -10.60
C PHE A 10 0.07 12.73 -11.24
N HIS A 11 1.03 12.24 -10.44
CA HIS A 11 2.24 11.63 -10.98
C HIS A 11 1.97 10.28 -11.66
N SER A 12 0.82 9.65 -11.41
CA SER A 12 0.23 8.63 -12.29
C SER A 12 -1.16 9.03 -12.78
N ASP A 13 -2.19 8.72 -12.01
CA ASP A 13 -3.59 8.70 -12.41
C ASP A 13 -4.55 9.13 -11.29
N GLY A 14 -4.01 9.50 -10.13
CA GLY A 14 -4.73 10.28 -9.14
C GLY A 14 -4.96 11.72 -9.62
N VAL A 15 -6.00 12.38 -9.12
CA VAL A 15 -6.37 13.74 -9.58
C VAL A 15 -5.75 14.85 -8.73
N LEU A 16 -5.04 14.50 -7.65
CA LEU A 16 -4.55 15.44 -6.65
C LEU A 16 -3.03 15.60 -6.71
N SER A 17 -2.54 16.77 -6.34
CA SER A 17 -1.11 16.94 -6.05
C SER A 17 -0.70 16.18 -4.79
N PRO A 18 0.58 15.76 -4.65
CA PRO A 18 1.09 15.17 -3.42
C PRO A 18 0.74 15.98 -2.17
N VAL A 19 1.02 17.28 -2.19
CA VAL A 19 0.75 18.20 -1.07
C VAL A 19 -0.74 18.31 -0.75
N GLU A 20 -1.60 18.38 -1.76
CA GLU A 20 -3.05 18.45 -1.55
C GLU A 20 -3.61 17.15 -0.97
N LEU A 21 -3.17 16.00 -1.48
CA LEU A 21 -3.58 14.69 -0.97
C LEU A 21 -3.19 14.53 0.51
N ILE A 22 -1.93 14.83 0.86
CA ILE A 22 -1.47 14.82 2.26
C ILE A 22 -2.29 15.80 3.10
N ARG A 23 -2.55 17.01 2.61
CA ARG A 23 -3.34 18.00 3.37
C ARG A 23 -4.75 17.49 3.66
N ARG A 24 -5.41 16.86 2.68
CA ARG A 24 -6.74 16.27 2.84
C ARG A 24 -6.72 15.10 3.82
N ALA A 25 -5.70 14.26 3.78
CA ALA A 25 -5.50 13.19 4.76
C ALA A 25 -5.41 13.75 6.19
N VAL A 26 -4.63 14.81 6.41
CA VAL A 26 -4.57 15.51 7.71
C VAL A 26 -5.96 15.99 8.14
N THR A 27 -6.74 16.61 7.25
CA THR A 27 -8.10 17.06 7.61
C THR A 27 -9.06 15.93 7.97
N ARG A 28 -8.79 14.70 7.51
CA ARG A 28 -9.56 13.50 7.82
C ARG A 28 -9.02 12.72 9.03
N GLY A 29 -8.00 13.25 9.72
CA GLY A 29 -7.44 12.63 10.92
C GLY A 29 -6.53 11.44 10.66
N TYR A 30 -5.91 11.38 9.47
CA TYR A 30 -4.87 10.40 9.18
C TYR A 30 -3.64 10.65 10.06
N LYS A 31 -2.99 9.55 10.46
CA LYS A 31 -1.66 9.57 11.09
C LYS A 31 -0.56 9.16 10.12
N THR A 32 -0.89 8.40 9.09
CA THR A 32 0.07 8.00 8.06
C THR A 32 -0.63 7.98 6.71
N ILE A 33 0.06 8.49 5.69
CA ILE A 33 -0.33 8.34 4.29
C ILE A 33 0.91 8.01 3.46
N ALA A 34 0.87 6.95 2.66
CA ALA A 34 1.87 6.73 1.63
C ALA A 34 1.37 7.18 0.26
N LEU A 35 2.25 7.84 -0.48
CA LEU A 35 2.03 8.22 -1.87
C LEU A 35 2.75 7.19 -2.74
N THR A 36 1.97 6.38 -3.45
CA THR A 36 2.42 5.17 -4.15
C THR A 36 1.91 5.18 -5.58
N ASP A 37 2.25 6.25 -6.30
CA ASP A 37 1.91 6.38 -7.72
C ASP A 37 2.39 5.18 -8.54
N HIS A 38 1.68 4.91 -9.64
CA HIS A 38 2.04 3.84 -10.56
C HIS A 38 3.38 4.11 -11.25
N VAL A 39 4.27 3.12 -11.23
CA VAL A 39 5.57 3.22 -11.90
C VAL A 39 5.91 2.00 -12.73
N GLY A 40 6.67 2.25 -13.79
CA GLY A 40 7.54 1.29 -14.46
C GLY A 40 8.98 1.80 -14.48
N ILE A 41 9.87 1.09 -15.16
CA ILE A 41 11.31 1.43 -15.16
C ILE A 41 11.60 2.85 -15.70
N GLY A 42 10.77 3.35 -16.62
CA GLY A 42 11.02 4.62 -17.31
C GLY A 42 10.66 5.88 -16.52
N ASN A 43 9.79 5.81 -15.51
CA ASN A 43 9.33 6.96 -14.73
C ASN A 43 9.63 6.86 -13.23
N CYS A 44 10.07 5.68 -12.74
CA CYS A 44 10.23 5.39 -11.33
C CYS A 44 11.07 6.44 -10.58
N GLU A 45 12.26 6.77 -11.09
CA GLU A 45 13.20 7.68 -10.43
C GLU A 45 12.61 9.09 -10.26
N ASP A 46 12.01 9.64 -11.31
CA ASP A 46 11.45 11.00 -11.32
C ASP A 46 10.22 11.12 -10.40
N VAL A 47 9.34 10.12 -10.42
CA VAL A 47 8.16 10.08 -9.55
C VAL A 47 8.59 10.02 -8.08
N VAL A 48 9.47 9.08 -7.73
CA VAL A 48 9.95 8.90 -6.35
C VAL A 48 10.61 10.16 -5.82
N ARG A 49 11.46 10.83 -6.62
CA ARG A 49 12.13 12.07 -6.20
C ARG A 49 11.16 13.20 -5.90
N GLN A 50 10.16 13.40 -6.75
CA GLN A 50 9.17 14.45 -6.58
C GLN A 50 8.31 14.21 -5.34
N VAL A 51 7.78 13.00 -5.21
CA VAL A 51 6.98 12.58 -4.06
C VAL A 51 7.78 12.65 -2.76
N ALA A 52 9.04 12.20 -2.74
CA ALA A 52 9.89 12.26 -1.55
C ALA A 52 10.12 13.69 -1.05
N ARG A 53 10.33 14.65 -1.95
CA ARG A 53 10.51 16.05 -1.60
C ARG A 53 9.26 16.64 -0.96
N ASP A 54 8.08 16.33 -1.50
CA ASP A 54 6.81 16.82 -0.97
C ASP A 54 6.45 16.16 0.36
N CYS A 55 6.67 14.85 0.50
CA CYS A 55 6.51 14.16 1.78
C CYS A 55 7.42 14.76 2.87
N GLU A 56 8.71 14.98 2.58
CA GLU A 56 9.63 15.61 3.53
C GLU A 56 9.22 17.04 3.89
N HIS A 57 8.72 17.81 2.92
CA HIS A 57 8.21 19.13 3.18
C HIS A 57 6.99 19.08 4.12
N CYS A 58 6.00 18.25 3.82
CA CYS A 58 4.77 18.16 4.61
C CYS A 58 5.02 17.64 6.04
N ASN A 59 5.88 16.64 6.20
CA ASN A 59 6.20 16.06 7.52
C ASN A 59 6.84 17.07 8.48
N ARG A 60 7.48 18.14 7.98
CA ARG A 60 8.06 19.19 8.83
C ARG A 60 7.02 20.14 9.41
N TYR A 61 5.84 20.22 8.82
CA TYR A 61 4.84 21.26 9.13
C TYR A 61 3.50 20.71 9.60
N TRP A 62 3.20 19.45 9.32
CA TRP A 62 1.93 18.81 9.68
C TRP A 62 2.17 17.58 10.55
N ASP A 63 1.26 17.34 11.52
CA ASP A 63 1.22 16.15 12.36
C ASP A 63 0.71 14.93 11.56
N ILE A 64 1.54 14.46 10.64
CA ILE A 64 1.30 13.30 9.79
C ILE A 64 2.64 12.69 9.37
N LEU A 65 2.64 11.37 9.21
CA LEU A 65 3.71 10.66 8.52
C LEU A 65 3.32 10.47 7.04
N ALA A 66 3.77 11.36 6.16
CA ALA A 66 3.74 11.16 4.73
C ALA A 66 4.95 10.32 4.27
N VAL A 67 4.70 9.23 3.56
CA VAL A 67 5.73 8.26 3.14
C VAL A 67 5.83 8.24 1.62
N PRO A 68 7.01 8.53 1.04
CA PRO A 68 7.18 8.36 -0.39
C PRO A 68 7.34 6.89 -0.75
N GLY A 69 6.59 6.43 -1.74
CA GLY A 69 6.63 5.07 -2.22
C GLY A 69 6.28 4.97 -3.69
N VAL A 70 6.02 3.74 -4.12
CA VAL A 70 5.53 3.43 -5.46
C VAL A 70 4.55 2.27 -5.39
N GLU A 71 3.66 2.20 -6.36
CA GLU A 71 3.04 0.95 -6.76
C GLU A 71 3.64 0.52 -8.12
N ILE A 72 4.24 -0.66 -8.16
CA ILE A 72 4.75 -1.24 -9.40
C ILE A 72 3.55 -1.84 -10.15
N THR A 73 3.22 -1.25 -11.30
CA THR A 73 1.96 -1.52 -12.00
C THR A 73 2.22 -1.93 -13.46
N HIS A 74 1.63 -3.05 -13.88
CA HIS A 74 1.71 -3.61 -15.24
C HIS A 74 3.11 -3.82 -15.83
N VAL A 75 4.16 -3.88 -15.01
CA VAL A 75 5.47 -4.36 -15.46
C VAL A 75 5.45 -5.88 -15.62
N PRO A 76 6.30 -6.48 -16.48
CA PRO A 76 6.40 -7.93 -16.55
C PRO A 76 6.73 -8.54 -15.18
N ALA A 77 6.07 -9.63 -14.79
CA ALA A 77 6.20 -10.26 -13.48
C ALA A 77 7.67 -10.59 -13.15
N ARG A 78 8.44 -11.02 -14.17
CA ARG A 78 9.88 -11.31 -14.05
C ARG A 78 10.75 -10.07 -13.78
N ALA A 79 10.25 -8.86 -14.03
CA ALA A 79 10.96 -7.60 -13.87
C ALA A 79 10.61 -6.88 -12.56
N ILE A 80 9.64 -7.37 -11.77
CA ILE A 80 9.23 -6.73 -10.50
C ILE A 80 10.42 -6.49 -9.56
N ALA A 81 11.31 -7.48 -9.42
CA ALA A 81 12.48 -7.34 -8.57
C ALA A 81 13.50 -6.30 -9.08
N GLU A 82 13.56 -6.06 -10.38
CA GLU A 82 14.39 -5.00 -10.97
C GLU A 82 13.82 -3.63 -10.62
N VAL A 83 12.53 -3.42 -10.90
CA VAL A 83 11.85 -2.14 -10.67
C VAL A 83 11.77 -1.81 -9.17
N ALA A 84 11.56 -2.80 -8.30
CA ALA A 84 11.55 -2.60 -6.86
C ALA A 84 12.92 -2.08 -6.35
N ARG A 85 14.03 -2.64 -6.85
CA ARG A 85 15.38 -2.16 -6.50
C ARG A 85 15.62 -0.75 -7.01
N GLU A 86 15.16 -0.44 -8.22
CA GLU A 86 15.26 0.91 -8.79
C GLU A 86 14.50 1.92 -7.92
N ALA A 87 13.27 1.59 -7.50
CA ALA A 87 12.48 2.43 -6.61
C ALA A 87 13.19 2.69 -5.28
N ARG A 88 13.77 1.65 -4.67
CA ARG A 88 14.57 1.79 -3.43
C ARG A 88 15.78 2.68 -3.63
N ALA A 89 16.51 2.52 -4.74
CA ALA A 89 17.67 3.32 -5.08
C ALA A 89 17.30 4.80 -5.30
N ALA A 90 16.14 5.06 -5.90
CA ALA A 90 15.60 6.41 -6.10
C ALA A 90 15.10 7.08 -4.81
N GLY A 91 14.88 6.30 -3.73
CA GLY A 91 14.50 6.82 -2.42
C GLY A 91 13.12 6.38 -1.90
N ALA A 92 12.44 5.45 -2.59
CA ALA A 92 11.14 4.93 -2.15
C ALA A 92 11.28 4.23 -0.80
N ARG A 93 10.50 4.68 0.17
CA ARG A 93 10.47 4.13 1.54
C ARG A 93 9.50 2.98 1.68
N ILE A 94 8.48 2.93 0.84
CA ILE A 94 7.56 1.81 0.71
C ILE A 94 7.40 1.39 -0.75
N VAL A 95 7.32 0.09 -1.02
CA VAL A 95 7.14 -0.47 -2.36
C VAL A 95 5.95 -1.43 -2.34
N GLY A 96 4.89 -1.05 -3.05
CA GLY A 96 3.75 -1.90 -3.37
C GLY A 96 3.86 -2.51 -4.77
N VAL A 97 3.14 -3.60 -5.00
CA VAL A 97 2.93 -4.16 -6.35
C VAL A 97 1.44 -4.27 -6.60
N HIS A 98 1.02 -3.83 -7.78
CA HIS A 98 -0.36 -4.01 -8.26
C HIS A 98 -0.64 -5.49 -8.47
N GLY A 99 -1.41 -6.10 -7.56
CA GLY A 99 -1.73 -7.52 -7.60
C GLY A 99 -2.72 -7.89 -8.69
N GLU A 100 -2.94 -9.19 -8.88
CA GLU A 100 -3.79 -9.79 -9.92
C GLU A 100 -5.30 -9.60 -9.66
N THR A 101 -5.68 -8.35 -9.46
CA THR A 101 -7.04 -7.93 -9.20
C THR A 101 -8.02 -8.40 -10.28
N LEU A 102 -9.29 -8.58 -9.90
CA LEU A 102 -10.30 -9.18 -10.77
C LEU A 102 -10.80 -8.26 -11.90
N VAL A 103 -10.48 -6.97 -11.81
CA VAL A 103 -11.08 -5.93 -12.64
C VAL A 103 -10.12 -5.34 -13.68
N GLU A 104 -8.87 -5.83 -13.72
CA GLU A 104 -7.81 -5.31 -14.59
C GLU A 104 -6.96 -6.43 -15.21
N PRO A 105 -6.30 -6.20 -16.37
CA PRO A 105 -5.59 -7.22 -17.12
C PRO A 105 -4.14 -7.41 -16.64
N VAL A 106 -3.95 -7.82 -15.39
CA VAL A 106 -2.63 -8.02 -14.79
C VAL A 106 -2.01 -9.35 -15.25
N GLU A 107 -0.69 -9.38 -15.49
CA GLU A 107 0.01 -10.60 -15.94
C GLU A 107 -0.02 -11.70 -14.85
N PRO A 108 -0.44 -12.94 -15.17
CA PRO A 108 -0.37 -14.04 -14.22
C PRO A 108 1.07 -14.32 -13.74
N GLY A 109 1.22 -14.52 -12.43
CA GLY A 109 2.50 -14.68 -11.76
C GLY A 109 3.04 -13.39 -11.13
N THR A 110 2.33 -12.26 -11.29
CA THR A 110 2.65 -10.97 -10.65
C THR A 110 2.59 -11.09 -9.13
N ASN A 111 1.52 -11.70 -8.60
CA ASN A 111 1.36 -11.94 -7.16
C ASN A 111 2.53 -12.77 -6.60
N LEU A 112 2.85 -13.88 -7.27
CA LEU A 112 3.93 -14.77 -6.88
C LEU A 112 5.30 -14.09 -6.89
N ALA A 113 5.57 -13.26 -7.91
CA ALA A 113 6.80 -12.50 -8.01
C ALA A 113 6.91 -11.42 -6.92
N ALA A 114 5.81 -10.74 -6.60
CA ALA A 114 5.74 -9.76 -5.52
C ALA A 114 6.07 -10.39 -4.16
N VAL A 115 5.38 -11.47 -3.78
CA VAL A 115 5.57 -12.11 -2.45
C VAL A 115 6.93 -12.80 -2.30
N LYS A 116 7.66 -13.05 -3.40
CA LYS A 116 9.04 -13.57 -3.39
C LYS A 116 10.11 -12.47 -3.32
N CYS A 117 9.75 -11.22 -3.62
CA CYS A 117 10.70 -10.12 -3.71
C CYS A 117 10.98 -9.51 -2.33
N ARG A 118 12.26 -9.39 -1.95
CA ARG A 118 12.66 -8.82 -0.66
C ARG A 118 12.52 -7.31 -0.57
N ASP A 119 12.46 -6.63 -1.71
CA ASP A 119 12.36 -5.18 -1.80
C ASP A 119 10.91 -4.67 -1.83
N VAL A 120 9.93 -5.60 -1.92
CA VAL A 120 8.48 -5.34 -1.89
C VAL A 120 7.96 -5.45 -0.45
N ASP A 121 7.23 -4.44 0.01
CA ASP A 121 6.64 -4.42 1.35
C ASP A 121 5.23 -5.01 1.39
N PHE A 122 4.43 -4.73 0.37
CA PHE A 122 3.05 -5.21 0.29
C PHE A 122 2.61 -5.56 -1.14
N LEU A 123 1.66 -6.47 -1.23
CA LEU A 123 0.92 -6.80 -2.44
C LEU A 123 -0.45 -6.11 -2.38
N ALA A 124 -0.68 -5.15 -3.26
CA ALA A 124 -1.95 -4.42 -3.40
C ALA A 124 -3.01 -5.33 -4.02
N HIS A 125 -4.26 -5.20 -3.57
CA HIS A 125 -5.47 -5.88 -4.06
C HIS A 125 -5.21 -7.15 -4.91
N PRO A 126 -4.81 -8.27 -4.29
CA PRO A 126 -4.25 -9.44 -4.98
C PRO A 126 -5.26 -10.23 -5.83
N GLY A 127 -6.53 -9.85 -5.83
CA GLY A 127 -7.61 -10.65 -6.42
C GLY A 127 -7.77 -11.99 -5.72
N ILE A 128 -7.64 -13.10 -6.46
CA ILE A 128 -7.83 -14.46 -5.94
C ILE A 128 -6.47 -15.04 -5.54
N LEU A 129 -6.02 -14.69 -4.33
CA LEU A 129 -4.77 -15.19 -3.78
C LEU A 129 -4.78 -16.72 -3.64
N SER A 130 -3.70 -17.35 -4.09
CA SER A 130 -3.46 -18.79 -3.96
C SER A 130 -2.87 -19.16 -2.59
N GLU A 131 -2.94 -20.44 -2.23
CA GLU A 131 -2.31 -20.95 -1.01
C GLU A 131 -0.77 -20.88 -1.06
N GLU A 132 -0.17 -20.99 -2.24
CA GLU A 132 1.28 -20.85 -2.40
C GLU A 132 1.71 -19.42 -2.09
N GLU A 133 1.03 -18.44 -2.67
CA GLU A 133 1.32 -17.02 -2.47
C GLU A 133 1.09 -16.62 -1.01
N ALA A 134 0.00 -17.08 -0.38
CA ALA A 134 -0.28 -16.86 1.03
C ALA A 134 0.84 -17.37 1.95
N ARG A 135 1.32 -18.60 1.70
CA ARG A 135 2.42 -19.18 2.47
C ARG A 135 3.71 -18.38 2.31
N LEU A 136 4.04 -17.98 1.09
CA LEU A 136 5.24 -17.20 0.78
C LEU A 136 5.16 -15.79 1.37
N ALA A 137 4.00 -15.15 1.32
CA ALA A 137 3.78 -13.85 1.96
C ALA A 137 4.06 -13.91 3.47
N ALA A 138 3.58 -14.95 4.15
CA ALA A 138 3.85 -15.17 5.58
C ALA A 138 5.34 -15.38 5.86
N GLN A 139 6.00 -16.22 5.06
CA GLN A 139 7.42 -16.55 5.21
C GLN A 139 8.34 -15.34 4.95
N ASN A 140 8.05 -14.56 3.91
CA ASN A 140 8.88 -13.43 3.50
C ASN A 140 8.48 -12.13 4.21
N GLY A 141 7.37 -12.15 4.96
CA GLY A 141 6.89 -11.01 5.71
C GLY A 141 6.34 -9.88 4.84
N VAL A 142 5.90 -10.19 3.62
CA VAL A 142 5.19 -9.28 2.71
C VAL A 142 3.74 -9.15 3.20
N PHE A 143 3.28 -7.90 3.36
CA PHE A 143 1.91 -7.63 3.77
C PHE A 143 0.96 -7.78 2.59
N ILE A 144 -0.29 -8.17 2.84
CA ILE A 144 -1.31 -8.30 1.80
C ILE A 144 -2.42 -7.32 2.06
N GLU A 145 -2.85 -6.62 1.01
CA GLU A 145 -3.89 -5.62 1.12
C GLU A 145 -5.31 -6.21 1.19
N VAL A 146 -6.12 -5.61 2.07
CA VAL A 146 -7.58 -5.59 2.03
C VAL A 146 -7.97 -4.23 1.48
N SER A 147 -8.45 -4.18 0.24
CA SER A 147 -8.69 -2.90 -0.44
C SER A 147 -10.07 -2.36 -0.15
N ALA A 148 -10.18 -1.06 0.13
CA ALA A 148 -11.46 -0.34 0.19
C ALA A 148 -11.97 0.09 -1.19
N ARG A 149 -11.14 0.00 -2.23
CA ARG A 149 -11.46 0.47 -3.57
C ARG A 149 -12.47 -0.44 -4.26
N LYS A 150 -13.48 0.18 -4.87
CA LYS A 150 -14.52 -0.51 -5.65
C LYS A 150 -13.87 -1.39 -6.74
N GLY A 151 -14.38 -2.61 -6.90
CA GLY A 151 -13.81 -3.59 -7.84
C GLY A 151 -12.62 -4.35 -7.26
N HIS A 152 -11.59 -3.65 -6.77
CA HIS A 152 -10.42 -4.29 -6.15
C HIS A 152 -10.76 -5.02 -4.84
N CYS A 153 -11.80 -4.58 -4.12
CA CYS A 153 -12.28 -5.21 -2.90
C CYS A 153 -12.92 -6.60 -3.09
N LEU A 154 -13.20 -7.02 -4.33
CA LEU A 154 -13.91 -8.28 -4.62
C LEU A 154 -13.15 -9.53 -4.15
N GLY A 155 -11.82 -9.44 -3.99
CA GLY A 155 -10.97 -10.53 -3.48
C GLY A 155 -10.84 -10.58 -1.95
N ASN A 156 -11.31 -9.55 -1.23
CA ASN A 156 -11.02 -9.37 0.21
C ASN A 156 -11.38 -10.57 1.07
N GLY A 157 -12.53 -11.21 0.83
CA GLY A 157 -12.96 -12.37 1.62
C GLY A 157 -11.98 -13.55 1.52
N ARG A 158 -11.42 -13.80 0.33
CA ARG A 158 -10.38 -14.84 0.14
C ARG A 158 -9.10 -14.46 0.86
N THR A 159 -8.68 -13.20 0.75
CA THR A 159 -7.51 -12.66 1.45
C THR A 159 -7.61 -12.84 2.97
N VAL A 160 -8.74 -12.47 3.58
CA VAL A 160 -8.97 -12.59 5.02
C VAL A 160 -8.98 -14.05 5.49
N VAL A 161 -9.63 -14.95 4.74
CA VAL A 161 -9.63 -16.39 5.06
C VAL A 161 -8.20 -16.96 5.03
N LEU A 162 -7.42 -16.62 4.02
CA LEU A 162 -6.05 -17.08 3.90
C LEU A 162 -5.11 -16.48 4.96
N ALA A 163 -5.33 -15.22 5.34
CA ALA A 163 -4.55 -14.58 6.40
C ALA A 163 -4.67 -15.35 7.72
N ARG A 164 -5.89 -15.78 8.07
CA ARG A 164 -6.13 -16.63 9.26
C ARG A 164 -5.47 -18.00 9.15
N GLN A 165 -5.48 -18.60 7.96
CA GLN A 165 -4.95 -19.94 7.74
C GLN A 165 -3.41 -19.99 7.72
N TYR A 166 -2.76 -18.98 7.13
CA TYR A 166 -1.31 -18.98 6.89
C TYR A 166 -0.54 -17.95 7.73
N GLY A 167 -1.22 -17.00 8.38
CA GLY A 167 -0.61 -16.06 9.31
C GLY A 167 0.18 -14.91 8.68
N PHE A 168 -0.04 -14.58 7.40
CA PHE A 168 0.51 -13.34 6.84
C PHE A 168 -0.25 -12.11 7.37
N ARG A 169 0.40 -10.96 7.33
CA ARG A 169 -0.15 -9.71 7.89
C ARG A 169 -0.93 -8.95 6.84
N LEU A 170 -2.03 -8.34 7.28
CA LEU A 170 -2.93 -7.55 6.45
C LEU A 170 -2.71 -6.06 6.64
N LEU A 171 -2.95 -5.29 5.58
CA LEU A 171 -3.11 -3.83 5.61
C LEU A 171 -4.46 -3.48 4.99
N LEU A 172 -5.16 -2.49 5.52
CA LEU A 172 -6.36 -1.96 4.88
C LEU A 172 -6.06 -0.56 4.33
N ASN A 173 -6.06 -0.43 3.01
CA ASN A 173 -5.75 0.82 2.32
C ASN A 173 -6.92 1.29 1.45
N SER A 174 -6.88 2.57 1.09
CA SER A 174 -7.91 3.21 0.26
C SER A 174 -7.77 2.92 -1.22
N ASP A 175 -6.53 2.87 -1.72
CA ASP A 175 -6.22 2.93 -3.14
C ASP A 175 -6.88 4.20 -3.77
N ALA A 176 -6.65 5.33 -3.08
CA ALA A 176 -7.31 6.59 -3.37
C ALA A 176 -6.74 7.28 -4.60
N HIS A 177 -7.62 7.57 -5.57
CA HIS A 177 -7.33 8.33 -6.78
C HIS A 177 -8.03 9.69 -6.79
N GLU A 178 -9.17 9.77 -6.12
CA GLU A 178 -9.98 10.99 -5.98
C GLU A 178 -10.21 11.35 -4.51
N PRO A 179 -10.54 12.62 -4.18
CA PRO A 179 -10.84 13.02 -2.80
C PRO A 179 -11.91 12.19 -2.08
N GLY A 180 -12.83 11.59 -2.85
CA GLY A 180 -13.91 10.75 -2.34
C GLY A 180 -13.44 9.38 -1.84
N ASP A 181 -12.29 8.89 -2.34
CA ASP A 181 -11.77 7.57 -2.02
C ASP A 181 -11.05 7.52 -0.66
N LEU A 182 -10.60 8.67 -0.15
CA LEU A 182 -9.99 8.75 1.18
C LEU A 182 -10.93 8.15 2.25
N LEU A 183 -10.34 7.45 3.21
CA LEU A 183 -11.03 6.80 4.31
C LEU A 183 -11.45 7.80 5.38
N THR A 184 -12.33 7.31 6.25
CA THR A 184 -12.50 7.78 7.62
C THR A 184 -12.28 6.57 8.54
N ALA A 185 -11.98 6.79 9.82
CA ALA A 185 -11.82 5.67 10.77
C ALA A 185 -13.07 4.77 10.83
N GLU A 186 -14.25 5.38 10.72
CA GLU A 186 -15.51 4.64 10.68
C GLU A 186 -15.66 3.81 9.40
N PHE A 187 -15.40 4.41 8.23
CA PHE A 187 -15.49 3.68 6.96
C PHE A 187 -14.44 2.57 6.87
N GLN A 188 -13.21 2.82 7.32
CA GLN A 188 -12.14 1.82 7.39
C GLN A 188 -12.57 0.60 8.22
N ARG A 189 -13.21 0.83 9.38
CA ARG A 189 -13.77 -0.25 10.21
C ARG A 189 -14.89 -1.01 9.50
N GLN A 190 -15.79 -0.32 8.81
CA GLN A 190 -16.86 -0.96 8.04
C GLN A 190 -16.32 -1.83 6.92
N VAL A 191 -15.30 -1.37 6.18
CA VAL A 191 -14.64 -2.16 5.13
C VAL A 191 -13.98 -3.40 5.74
N ALA A 192 -13.27 -3.28 6.86
CA ALA A 192 -12.65 -4.41 7.54
C ALA A 192 -13.66 -5.50 7.91
N ILE A 193 -14.77 -5.11 8.54
CA ILE A 193 -15.85 -6.05 8.92
C ILE A 193 -16.51 -6.63 7.67
N GLY A 194 -16.79 -5.80 6.65
CA GLY A 194 -17.37 -6.23 5.38
C GLY A 194 -16.47 -7.19 4.58
N ALA A 195 -15.16 -7.07 4.70
CA ALA A 195 -14.17 -8.01 4.17
C ALA A 195 -14.16 -9.36 4.92
N GLY A 196 -14.86 -9.44 6.05
CA GLY A 196 -15.00 -10.64 6.86
C GLY A 196 -14.05 -10.73 8.05
N LEU A 197 -13.37 -9.64 8.44
CA LEU A 197 -12.61 -9.58 9.70
C LEU A 197 -13.54 -9.62 10.91
N ARG A 198 -13.08 -10.25 11.99
CA ARG A 198 -13.77 -10.30 13.28
C ARG A 198 -13.35 -9.10 14.13
N GLU A 199 -14.18 -8.76 15.12
CA GLU A 199 -13.93 -7.65 16.05
C GLU A 199 -12.55 -7.75 16.73
N GLU A 200 -12.18 -8.95 17.16
CA GLU A 200 -10.89 -9.22 17.81
C GLU A 200 -9.67 -9.08 16.88
N GLU A 201 -9.87 -9.02 15.56
CA GLU A 201 -8.79 -8.87 14.57
C GLU A 201 -8.60 -7.42 14.13
N LEU A 202 -9.53 -6.52 14.45
CA LEU A 202 -9.50 -5.14 13.96
C LEU A 202 -8.27 -4.38 14.46
N ALA A 203 -7.90 -4.52 15.74
CA ALA A 203 -6.72 -3.85 16.29
C ALA A 203 -5.43 -4.27 15.54
N ALA A 204 -5.31 -5.57 15.24
CA ALA A 204 -4.17 -6.09 14.50
C ALA A 204 -4.06 -5.48 13.10
N VAL A 205 -5.16 -5.38 12.36
CA VAL A 205 -5.15 -4.90 10.96
C VAL A 205 -5.11 -3.37 10.85
N LEU A 206 -5.81 -2.66 11.74
CA LEU A 206 -5.99 -1.20 11.64
C LEU A 206 -4.95 -0.40 12.42
N GLU A 207 -4.22 -1.02 13.34
CA GLU A 207 -3.24 -0.34 14.19
C GLU A 207 -1.90 -1.08 14.26
N GLU A 208 -1.88 -2.35 14.71
CA GLU A 208 -0.61 -3.05 14.98
C GLU A 208 0.19 -3.34 13.71
N ASN A 209 -0.44 -3.87 12.66
CA ASN A 209 0.21 -4.16 11.38
C ASN A 209 0.73 -2.89 10.69
N PRO A 210 -0.06 -1.79 10.60
CA PRO A 210 0.46 -0.49 10.19
C PRO A 210 1.70 -0.03 10.96
N LEU A 211 1.69 -0.10 12.29
CA LEU A 211 2.84 0.30 13.12
C LEU A 211 4.06 -0.61 12.89
N GLN A 212 3.84 -1.93 12.73
CA GLN A 212 4.90 -2.87 12.37
C GLN A 212 5.50 -2.58 10.99
N LEU A 213 4.67 -2.17 10.02
CA LEU A 213 5.16 -1.74 8.71
C LEU A 213 6.01 -0.48 8.86
N ILE A 214 5.49 0.55 9.53
CA ILE A 214 6.21 1.82 9.78
C ILE A 214 7.58 1.56 10.42
N GLY A 215 7.66 0.68 11.41
CA GLY A 215 8.93 0.31 12.06
C GLY A 215 9.96 -0.38 11.15
N ARG A 216 9.53 -0.92 9.99
CA ARG A 216 10.41 -1.50 8.96
C ARG A 216 10.85 -0.47 7.92
N LEU A 217 10.05 0.57 7.73
CA LEU A 217 10.40 1.65 6.81
C LEU A 217 11.65 2.33 7.37
N ARG A 218 12.71 2.43 6.56
CA ARG A 218 13.97 3.10 6.93
C ARG A 218 13.77 4.63 6.93
N LEU A 219 12.91 5.12 7.80
CA LEU A 219 12.58 6.54 7.94
C LEU A 219 13.73 7.28 8.63
N GLY A 220 13.97 8.52 8.22
CA GLY A 220 15.00 9.35 8.84
C GLY A 220 14.61 9.72 10.28
N ALA A 221 15.60 10.00 11.14
CA ALA A 221 15.38 10.28 12.57
C ALA A 221 14.39 11.44 12.87
N GLY A 222 14.10 12.32 11.89
CA GLY A 222 13.13 13.41 12.02
C GLY A 222 11.71 13.10 11.54
N GLN A 223 11.41 11.87 11.09
CA GLN A 223 10.10 11.46 10.57
C GLN A 223 9.27 10.61 11.56
N LEU A 224 9.85 10.23 12.71
CA LEU A 224 9.25 9.32 13.70
C LEU A 224 8.87 10.04 15.01
N ALA A 225 9.01 11.36 15.07
CA ALA A 225 8.84 12.17 16.28
C ALA A 225 7.47 12.86 16.30
#